data_AF-A0ABD0PG04-F1
#
_entry.id   AF-A0ABD0PG04-F1
#
_cell.length_a   1.000
_cell.length_b   1.000
_cell.length_c   1.000
_cell.angle_alpha   90.00
_cell.angle_beta   90.00
_cell.angle_gamma   90.00
#
_symmetry.space_group_name_H-M   'P 1'
#
loop_
_entity.id
_entity.type
_entity.pdbx_description
1 polymer ?
#
loop_
_entity_poly.entity_id
_entity_poly.type
_entity_poly.pdbx_seq_one_letter_code
_entity_poly.pdbx_strand_id
1 'polypeptide(L)'
;GIHLSKLIQAKARLFTRNVKEQGATFEYVVFVNKEEKRCVCVFQAGHLLEGAPGHVHGGAIATIIDTVTGTLAGFLSGPIMTANLSIDYR
;
A
#
# COMPACT_ATOMS: atom_id res chain seq x y z
N GLY A 1 -5.56 -28.76 9.65
CA GLY A 1 -5.83 -27.31 9.80
C GLY A 1 -4.57 -26.47 9.90
N ILE A 2 -3.77 -26.64 10.96
CA ILE A 2 -2.65 -25.75 11.33
C ILE A 2 -1.48 -25.76 10.32
N HIS A 3 -1.22 -26.87 9.65
CA HIS A 3 -0.14 -26.95 8.67
C HIS A 3 -0.47 -26.21 7.36
N LEU A 4 -1.74 -26.26 6.93
CA LEU A 4 -2.23 -25.50 5.78
C LEU A 4 -2.16 -23.99 6.04
N SER A 5 -2.52 -23.54 7.26
CA SER A 5 -2.43 -22.13 7.63
C SER A 5 -1.00 -21.62 7.69
N LYS A 6 -0.04 -22.42 8.21
CA LYS A 6 1.39 -22.08 8.19
C LYS A 6 1.96 -22.01 6.77
N LEU A 7 1.56 -22.93 5.88
CA LEU A 7 1.96 -22.91 4.47
C LEU A 7 1.40 -21.69 3.73
N ILE A 8 0.13 -21.32 3.99
CA ILE A 8 -0.48 -20.11 3.44
C ILE A 8 0.24 -18.86 3.97
N GLN A 9 0.54 -18.81 5.27
CA GLN A 9 1.25 -17.69 5.88
C GLN A 9 2.69 -17.55 5.35
N ALA A 10 3.38 -18.67 5.06
CA ALA A 10 4.71 -18.64 4.43
C ALA A 10 4.69 -18.06 3.00
N LYS A 11 3.56 -18.20 2.30
CA LYS A 11 3.35 -17.64 0.96
C LYS A 11 2.75 -16.23 0.99
N ALA A 12 2.21 -15.77 2.11
CA ALA A 12 1.63 -14.45 2.24
C ALA A 12 2.69 -13.36 1.98
N ARG A 13 2.26 -12.28 1.32
CA ARG A 13 3.08 -11.12 1.00
C ARG A 13 2.27 -9.87 1.30
N LEU A 14 2.96 -8.77 1.62
CA LEU A 14 2.32 -7.46 1.68
C LEU A 14 1.68 -7.17 0.31
N PHE A 15 0.45 -6.68 0.31
CA PHE A 15 -0.31 -6.52 -0.93
C PHE A 15 0.41 -5.61 -1.94
N THR A 16 1.02 -4.52 -1.49
CA THR A 16 1.80 -3.62 -2.34
C THR A 16 3.20 -4.13 -2.73
N ARG A 17 3.57 -5.35 -2.32
CA ARG A 17 4.85 -6.03 -2.64
C ARG A 17 4.64 -7.49 -3.04
N ASN A 18 3.44 -7.82 -3.53
CA ASN A 18 3.06 -9.19 -3.86
C ASN A 18 3.59 -9.65 -5.23
N VAL A 19 3.88 -8.73 -6.14
CA VAL A 19 4.49 -8.98 -7.46
C VAL A 19 6.00 -8.76 -7.37
N LYS A 20 6.76 -9.70 -7.94
CA LYS A 20 8.24 -9.67 -7.93
C LYS A 20 8.84 -8.96 -9.14
N GLU A 21 8.06 -8.84 -10.22
CA GLU A 21 8.48 -8.17 -11.44
C GLU A 21 8.55 -6.66 -11.20
N GLN A 22 9.75 -6.10 -11.32
CA GLN A 22 10.00 -4.68 -11.08
C GLN A 22 9.24 -3.82 -12.09
N GLY A 23 8.59 -2.78 -11.62
CA GLY A 23 7.81 -1.85 -12.46
C GLY A 23 6.47 -2.41 -12.95
N ALA A 24 6.10 -3.64 -12.58
CA ALA A 24 4.84 -4.22 -13.00
C ALA A 24 3.66 -3.70 -12.18
N THR A 25 3.85 -3.44 -10.87
CA THR A 25 2.78 -2.98 -9.96
C THR A 25 3.17 -1.75 -9.14
N PHE A 26 3.29 -1.88 -7.82
CA PHE A 26 3.45 -0.76 -6.90
C PHE A 26 4.94 -0.48 -6.65
N GLU A 27 5.53 0.45 -7.39
CA GLU A 27 6.88 0.96 -7.10
C GLU A 27 6.77 2.21 -6.25
N TYR A 28 7.28 2.16 -5.02
CA TYR A 28 7.15 3.31 -4.11
C TYR A 28 8.19 3.31 -3.00
N VAL A 29 8.44 4.49 -2.45
CA VAL A 29 9.22 4.71 -1.23
C VAL A 29 8.49 5.71 -0.34
N VAL A 30 8.56 5.48 0.97
CA VAL A 30 7.89 6.30 1.98
C VAL A 30 8.91 6.95 2.90
N PHE A 31 8.86 8.26 3.03
CA PHE A 31 9.67 9.05 3.95
C PHE A 31 8.79 9.57 5.09
N VAL A 32 9.22 9.35 6.34
CA VAL A 32 8.47 9.77 7.53
C VAL A 32 9.27 10.82 8.28
N ASN A 33 8.66 11.98 8.53
CA ASN A 33 9.15 12.99 9.45
C ASN A 33 8.32 12.92 10.75
N LYS A 34 8.98 12.51 11.83
CA LYS A 34 8.32 12.32 13.13
C LYS A 34 7.95 13.64 13.81
N GLU A 35 8.80 14.64 13.70
CA GLU A 35 8.59 15.95 14.34
C GLU A 35 7.40 16.67 13.70
N GLU A 36 7.32 16.64 12.37
CA GLU A 36 6.21 17.21 11.61
C GLU A 36 4.97 16.31 11.57
N LYS A 37 5.04 15.08 12.10
CA LYS A 37 4.00 14.05 11.97
C LYS A 37 3.54 13.90 10.52
N ARG A 38 4.49 13.91 9.59
CA ARG A 38 4.25 13.95 8.15
C ARG A 38 4.87 12.73 7.47
N CYS A 39 4.19 12.26 6.44
CA CYS A 39 4.64 11.18 5.59
C CYS A 39 4.56 11.61 4.13
N VAL A 40 5.58 11.31 3.34
CA VAL A 40 5.62 11.58 1.90
C VAL A 40 5.93 10.29 1.18
N CYS A 41 5.13 9.96 0.17
CA CYS A 41 5.32 8.80 -0.68
C CYS A 41 5.67 9.26 -2.09
N VAL A 42 6.76 8.72 -2.64
CA VAL A 42 7.03 8.78 -4.08
C VAL A 42 6.54 7.46 -4.65
N PHE A 43 5.52 7.52 -5.50
CA PHE A 43 4.85 6.36 -6.08
C PHE A 43 4.86 6.43 -7.60
N GLN A 44 5.27 5.34 -8.23
CA GLN A 44 5.18 5.09 -9.66
C GLN A 44 4.31 3.85 -9.89
N ALA A 45 3.19 4.03 -10.58
CA ALA A 45 2.30 2.94 -10.93
C ALA A 45 2.85 2.16 -12.13
N GLY A 46 2.90 0.83 -11.99
CA GLY A 46 3.19 -0.09 -13.08
C GLY A 46 1.97 -0.36 -13.96
N HIS A 47 2.25 -0.95 -15.13
CA HIS A 47 1.23 -1.21 -16.15
C HIS A 47 0.12 -2.18 -15.70
N LEU A 48 0.37 -3.08 -14.73
CA LEU A 48 -0.65 -4.00 -14.21
C LEU A 48 -1.60 -3.35 -13.19
N LEU A 49 -1.43 -2.06 -12.89
CA LEU A 49 -2.34 -1.30 -12.03
C LEU A 49 -3.37 -0.48 -12.82
N GLU A 50 -3.51 -0.73 -14.12
CA GLU A 50 -4.48 -0.04 -14.96
C GLU A 50 -5.93 -0.31 -14.53
N GLY A 51 -6.76 0.73 -14.57
CA GLY A 51 -8.20 0.63 -14.40
C GLY A 51 -8.90 0.99 -15.71
N ALA A 52 -9.17 2.28 -15.90
CA ALA A 52 -9.57 2.78 -17.21
C ALA A 52 -8.34 2.81 -18.15
N PRO A 53 -8.51 2.69 -19.48
CA PRO A 53 -7.39 2.71 -20.42
C PRO A 53 -6.46 3.92 -20.21
N GLY A 54 -5.18 3.67 -20.00
CA GLY A 54 -4.13 4.64 -19.73
C GLY A 54 -4.13 5.24 -18.31
N HIS A 55 -5.01 4.80 -17.42
CA HIS A 55 -5.18 5.38 -16.08
C HIS A 55 -5.01 4.33 -14.99
N VAL A 56 -4.40 4.74 -13.88
CA VAL A 56 -4.26 3.87 -12.70
C VAL A 56 -5.64 3.59 -12.10
N HIS A 57 -5.91 2.33 -11.77
CA HIS A 57 -7.14 1.89 -11.12
C HIS A 57 -7.34 2.65 -9.81
N GLY A 58 -8.54 3.19 -9.57
CA GLY A 58 -8.86 3.95 -8.36
C GLY A 58 -8.54 3.15 -7.08
N GLY A 59 -8.88 1.87 -7.05
CA GLY A 59 -8.50 0.97 -5.94
C GLY A 59 -6.99 0.82 -5.71
N ALA A 60 -6.15 0.93 -6.75
CA ALA A 60 -4.69 0.91 -6.59
C ALA A 60 -4.17 2.23 -6.00
N ILE A 61 -4.76 3.36 -6.40
CA ILE A 61 -4.50 4.67 -5.78
C ILE A 61 -4.92 4.64 -4.30
N ALA A 62 -6.13 4.16 -4.00
CA ALA A 62 -6.61 3.99 -2.63
C ALA A 62 -5.70 3.09 -1.80
N THR A 63 -5.16 2.03 -2.39
CA THR A 63 -4.21 1.12 -1.73
C THR A 63 -2.92 1.83 -1.32
N ILE A 64 -2.37 2.71 -2.17
CA ILE A 64 -1.18 3.50 -1.82
C ILE A 64 -1.53 4.54 -0.75
N ILE A 65 -2.68 5.21 -0.84
CA ILE A 65 -3.12 6.16 0.19
C ILE A 65 -3.25 5.45 1.54
N ASP A 66 -3.95 4.30 1.60
CA ASP A 66 -4.09 3.48 2.81
C ASP A 66 -2.73 3.04 3.37
N THR A 67 -1.83 2.57 2.51
CA THR A 67 -0.48 2.15 2.92
C THR A 67 0.29 3.30 3.57
N VAL A 68 0.22 4.50 2.98
CA VAL A 68 0.99 5.67 3.44
C VAL A 68 0.41 6.27 4.71
N THR A 69 -0.92 6.42 4.79
CA THR A 69 -1.60 6.93 5.99
C THR A 69 -1.51 5.93 7.14
N GLY A 70 -1.68 4.64 6.86
CA GLY A 70 -1.49 3.56 7.82
C GLY A 70 -0.05 3.47 8.33
N THR A 71 0.95 3.67 7.47
CA THR A 71 2.37 3.74 7.89
C THR A 71 2.60 4.90 8.85
N LEU A 72 2.08 6.09 8.54
CA LEU A 72 2.21 7.26 9.43
C LEU A 72 1.52 7.01 10.78
N ALA A 73 0.26 6.56 10.76
CA ALA A 73 -0.50 6.27 11.98
C ALA A 73 0.21 5.20 12.82
N GLY A 74 0.68 4.13 12.17
CA GLY A 74 1.41 3.06 12.83
C GLY A 74 2.73 3.52 13.45
N PHE A 75 3.46 4.40 12.76
CA PHE A 75 4.71 4.97 13.26
C PHE A 75 4.50 5.89 14.47
N LEU A 76 3.36 6.56 14.55
CA LEU A 76 3.02 7.47 15.66
C LEU A 76 2.37 6.77 16.85
N SER A 77 1.59 5.70 16.62
CA SER A 77 0.69 5.12 17.63
C SER A 77 0.87 3.61 17.86
N GLY A 78 1.76 2.94 17.13
CA GLY A 78 1.94 1.48 17.20
C GLY A 78 0.94 0.71 16.32
N PRO A 79 0.65 -0.57 16.60
CA PRO A 79 -0.25 -1.37 15.77
C PRO A 79 -1.66 -0.78 15.68
N ILE A 80 -2.11 -0.48 14.46
CA ILE A 80 -3.42 0.13 14.18
C ILE A 80 -4.10 -0.59 13.01
N MET A 81 -5.40 -0.32 12.83
CA MET A 81 -6.18 -0.71 11.66
C MET A 81 -6.93 0.49 11.11
N THR A 82 -7.09 0.55 9.79
CA THR A 82 -7.89 1.59 9.14
C THR A 82 -9.36 1.41 9.47
N ALA A 83 -9.97 2.40 10.13
CA ALA A 83 -11.40 2.40 10.44
C ALA A 83 -12.24 3.09 9.35
N ASN A 84 -11.69 4.14 8.72
CA ASN A 84 -12.34 4.89 7.66
C ASN A 84 -11.30 5.42 6.67
N LEU A 85 -11.59 5.31 5.39
CA LEU A 85 -10.80 5.87 4.30
C LEU A 85 -11.76 6.52 3.29
N SER A 86 -11.75 7.85 3.23
CA SER A 86 -12.54 8.65 2.30
C SER A 86 -11.61 9.30 1.29
N ILE A 87 -11.88 9.10 0.00
CA ILE A 87 -11.02 9.58 -1.10
C ILE A 87 -11.90 10.22 -2.15
N ASP A 88 -11.61 11.48 -2.47
CA ASP A 88 -12.19 12.19 -3.60
C ASP A 88 -11.19 12.21 -4.77
N TYR A 89 -11.48 11.45 -5.82
CA TYR A 89 -10.70 11.46 -7.05
C TYR A 89 -11.00 12.74 -7.85
N ARG A 90 -9.95 13.43 -8.31
CA ARG A 90 -10.05 14.71 -9.03
C ARG A 90 -9.41 14.63 -10.39
#